data_AF-A6IBA0-F1
#
_entry.id   AF-A6IBA0-F1
#
_cell.length_a   1.000
_cell.length_b   1.000
_cell.length_c   1.000
_cell.angle_alpha   90.00
_cell.angle_beta   90.00
_cell.angle_gamma   90.00
#
_symmetry.space_group_name_H-M   'P 1'
#
loop_
_entity.id
_entity.type
_entity.pdbx_description
1 polymer ?
#
loop_
_entity_poly.entity_id
_entity_poly.type
_entity_poly.pdbx_seq_one_letter_code
_entity_poly.pdbx_strand_id
1 'polypeptide(L)'
;MASGPCGEQFKSAFSCFHYSTEDIKGSDCIDQFRAMQECMQKYPDLYPQDEEEEEEAKPVEPVEETADTKASAAKEQGASS
;
A
#
# COMPACT_ATOMS: atom_id res chain seq x y z
N MET A 1 3.11 -8.42 -3.23
CA MET A 1 4.17 -7.42 -3.47
C MET A 1 4.99 -7.12 -2.21
N ALA A 2 4.38 -6.72 -1.09
CA ALA A 2 5.12 -6.43 0.17
C ALA A 2 5.82 -7.63 0.83
N SER A 3 5.36 -8.85 0.51
CA SER A 3 6.04 -10.12 0.81
C SER A 3 6.58 -10.69 -0.50
N GLY A 4 7.86 -11.05 -0.51
CA GLY A 4 8.58 -11.55 -1.69
C GLY A 4 10.02 -11.03 -1.77
N PRO A 5 10.79 -11.45 -2.78
CA PRO A 5 12.21 -11.09 -2.92
C PRO A 5 12.44 -9.58 -3.14
N CYS A 6 11.42 -8.85 -3.61
CA CYS A 6 11.45 -7.40 -3.80
C CYS A 6 10.66 -6.62 -2.74
N GLY A 7 10.24 -7.28 -1.66
CA GLY A 7 9.39 -6.69 -0.63
C GLY A 7 10.06 -5.54 0.15
N GLU A 8 11.38 -5.55 0.27
CA GLU A 8 12.12 -4.46 0.91
C GLU A 8 12.07 -3.17 0.09
N GLN A 9 12.30 -3.27 -1.23
CA GLN A 9 12.20 -2.14 -2.15
C GLN A 9 10.76 -1.61 -2.21
N PHE A 10 9.78 -2.52 -2.22
CA PHE A 10 8.36 -2.16 -2.13
C PHE A 10 8.04 -1.38 -0.86
N LYS A 11 8.49 -1.86 0.31
CA LYS A 11 8.25 -1.17 1.58
C LYS A 11 8.93 0.20 1.62
N SER A 12 10.14 0.31 1.09
CA SER A 12 10.86 1.59 1.00
C SER A 12 10.11 2.58 0.11
N ALA A 13 9.79 2.20 -1.13
CA ALA A 13 9.04 3.03 -2.07
C ALA A 13 7.66 3.43 -1.53
N PHE A 14 6.93 2.48 -0.94
CA PHE A 14 5.61 2.74 -0.38
C PHE A 14 5.67 3.63 0.86
N SER A 15 6.67 3.47 1.72
CA SER A 15 6.88 4.36 2.87
C SER A 15 7.19 5.78 2.40
N CYS A 16 8.02 5.95 1.39
CA CYS A 16 8.33 7.25 0.80
C CYS A 16 7.07 7.90 0.22
N PHE A 17 6.31 7.16 -0.60
CA PHE A 17 5.03 7.62 -1.14
C PHE A 17 4.02 8.04 -0.06
N HIS A 18 3.95 7.30 1.05
CA HIS A 18 3.04 7.60 2.15
C HIS A 18 3.40 8.91 2.87
N TYR A 19 4.70 9.19 3.00
CA TYR A 19 5.21 10.39 3.68
C TYR A 19 5.49 11.58 2.76
N SER A 20 5.45 11.38 1.44
CA SER A 20 5.66 12.44 0.44
C SER A 20 4.62 13.55 0.60
N THR A 21 5.12 14.78 0.66
CA THR A 21 4.31 16.01 0.77
C THR A 21 4.20 16.77 -0.54
N GLU A 22 4.72 16.19 -1.63
CA GLU A 22 4.66 16.80 -2.96
C GLU A 22 3.23 16.82 -3.51
N ASP A 23 2.95 17.78 -4.40
CA ASP A 23 1.64 17.94 -5.06
C ASP A 23 1.22 16.64 -5.78
N ILE A 24 2.21 15.99 -6.41
CA ILE A 24 2.12 14.62 -6.87
C ILE A 24 2.85 13.74 -5.86
N LYS A 25 2.09 12.98 -5.05
CA LYS A 25 2.67 12.07 -4.07
C LYS A 25 3.67 11.12 -4.69
N GLY A 26 4.85 11.04 -4.07
CA GLY A 26 5.93 10.16 -4.48
C GLY A 26 6.69 10.62 -5.72
N SER A 27 6.46 11.85 -6.21
CA SER A 27 7.31 12.45 -7.24
C SER A 27 8.76 12.67 -6.79
N ASP A 28 8.97 12.79 -5.49
CA ASP A 28 10.28 12.77 -4.81
C ASP A 28 10.83 11.35 -4.58
N CYS A 29 10.00 10.31 -4.76
CA CYS A 29 10.31 8.92 -4.44
C CYS A 29 10.59 8.04 -5.67
N ILE A 30 10.79 8.65 -6.84
CA ILE A 30 10.89 7.95 -8.14
C ILE A 30 12.05 6.94 -8.15
N ASP A 31 13.15 7.26 -7.49
CA ASP A 31 14.30 6.35 -7.42
C ASP A 31 13.97 5.06 -6.65
N GLN A 32 13.15 5.14 -5.59
CA GLN A 32 12.74 3.95 -4.85
C GLN A 32 11.77 3.09 -5.66
N PHE A 33 10.87 3.72 -6.42
CA PHE A 33 9.99 3.01 -7.36
C PHE A 33 10.76 2.35 -8.51
N ARG A 34 11.83 2.99 -9.01
CA ARG A 34 12.74 2.39 -9.98
C ARG A 34 13.48 1.19 -9.40
N ALA A 35 14.06 1.31 -8.22
CA ALA A 35 14.75 0.20 -7.56
C ALA A 35 13.82 -1.01 -7.33
N MET A 36 12.56 -0.76 -7.02
CA MET A 36 11.54 -1.81 -6.92
C MET A 36 11.27 -2.47 -8.28
N GLN A 37 11.08 -1.69 -9.35
CA GLN A 37 10.86 -2.22 -10.71
C GLN A 37 12.06 -3.04 -11.21
N GLU A 38 13.28 -2.53 -11.03
CA GLU A 38 14.51 -3.24 -11.37
C GLU A 38 14.65 -4.55 -10.60
N CYS A 39 14.20 -4.59 -9.35
CA CYS A 39 14.15 -5.83 -8.59
C CYS A 39 13.13 -6.81 -9.21
N MET A 40 11.93 -6.34 -9.54
CA MET A 40 10.86 -7.19 -10.10
C MET A 40 11.24 -7.76 -11.47
N GLN A 41 11.97 -7.01 -12.30
CA GLN A 41 12.52 -7.47 -13.59
C GLN A 41 13.45 -8.69 -13.45
N LYS A 42 14.09 -8.89 -12.30
CA LYS A 42 14.95 -10.06 -12.05
C LYS A 42 14.17 -11.34 -11.75
N TYR A 43 12.86 -11.23 -11.49
CA TYR A 43 11.98 -12.36 -11.16
C TYR A 43 10.75 -12.38 -12.08
N PRO A 44 10.93 -12.55 -13.41
CA PRO A 44 9.83 -12.50 -14.37
C PRO A 44 8.75 -13.58 -14.14
N ASP A 45 9.11 -14.74 -13.59
CA ASP A 45 8.15 -15.80 -13.25
C ASP A 45 7.24 -15.45 -12.05
N LEU A 46 7.71 -14.57 -11.15
CA LEU A 46 6.97 -14.15 -9.95
C LEU A 46 6.26 -12.81 -10.14
N TYR A 47 6.82 -11.97 -11.01
CA TYR A 47 6.31 -10.66 -11.38
C TYR A 47 6.25 -10.60 -12.91
N PRO A 48 5.18 -11.13 -13.52
CA PRO A 48 4.97 -10.99 -14.96
C PRO A 48 5.02 -9.50 -15.28
N GLN A 49 5.90 -9.14 -16.22
CA GLN A 49 5.84 -7.83 -16.84
C GLN A 49 4.70 -7.96 -17.84
N ASP A 50 3.48 -7.54 -17.47
CA ASP A 50 2.43 -7.41 -18.47
C ASP A 50 2.97 -6.44 -19.51
N GLU A 51 3.36 -6.98 -20.67
CA GLU A 51 4.05 -6.28 -21.75
C GLU A 51 3.07 -5.32 -22.44
N GLU A 52 2.55 -4.31 -21.74
CA GLU A 52 1.62 -3.31 -22.30
C GLU A 52 0.59 -3.94 -23.27
N GLU A 53 -0.01 -5.08 -22.93
CA GLU A 53 -1.11 -5.61 -23.74
C GLU A 53 -2.40 -4.91 -23.27
N GLU A 54 -2.79 -3.94 -24.09
CA GLU A 54 -4.11 -3.36 -24.27
C GLU A 54 -5.29 -4.31 -23.97
N GLU A 55 -5.61 -4.65 -22.71
CA GLU A 55 -6.99 -4.98 -22.31
C GLU A 55 -7.16 -5.10 -20.78
N GLU A 56 -8.27 -4.52 -20.31
CA GLU A 56 -8.88 -4.69 -18.99
C GLU A 56 -8.10 -4.15 -17.77
N ALA A 57 -8.35 -2.87 -17.51
CA ALA A 57 -8.52 -2.38 -16.15
C ALA A 57 -9.51 -3.29 -15.38
N LYS A 58 -9.00 -4.33 -14.71
CA LYS A 58 -9.76 -4.99 -13.66
C LYS A 58 -9.96 -3.96 -12.56
N PRO A 59 -11.20 -3.71 -12.12
CA PRO A 59 -11.47 -2.69 -11.12
C PRO A 59 -10.64 -3.01 -9.89
N VAL A 60 -9.81 -2.04 -9.49
CA VAL A 60 -9.38 -1.96 -8.10
C VAL A 60 -10.68 -1.80 -7.30
N GLU A 61 -11.18 -2.91 -6.77
CA GLU A 61 -12.26 -2.89 -5.80
C GLU A 61 -11.82 -1.87 -4.73
N PRO A 62 -12.58 -0.77 -4.52
CA PRO A 62 -12.25 0.16 -3.46
C PRO A 62 -12.23 -0.63 -2.17
N VAL A 63 -11.10 -0.63 -1.47
CA VAL A 63 -11.07 -1.02 -0.06
C VAL A 63 -12.01 -0.07 0.65
N GLU A 64 -13.22 -0.57 0.85
CA GLU A 64 -14.31 0.08 1.55
C GLU A 64 -13.78 0.55 2.89
N GLU A 65 -13.80 1.87 3.05
CA GLU A 65 -13.84 2.54 4.33
C GLU A 65 -15.00 1.95 5.15
N THR A 66 -14.72 0.90 5.90
CA THR A 66 -15.57 0.49 7.02
C THR A 66 -15.09 1.23 8.25
N ALA A 67 -15.51 2.49 8.32
CA ALA A 67 -15.69 3.17 9.58
C ALA A 67 -16.82 2.45 10.36
N ASP A 68 -16.49 1.43 11.15
CA ASP A 68 -17.40 0.94 12.18
C ASP A 68 -17.11 1.69 13.49
N THR A 69 -17.92 2.73 13.70
CA THR A 69 -18.17 3.32 15.01
C THR A 69 -18.70 2.24 15.95
N LYS A 70 -17.93 1.93 17.00
CA LYS A 70 -18.52 1.45 18.26
C LYS A 70 -18.10 2.34 19.43
N ALA A 71 -18.73 3.51 19.49
CA ALA A 71 -19.01 4.14 20.77
C ALA A 71 -20.19 3.38 21.42
N SER A 72 -19.93 2.67 22.53
CA SER A 72 -20.83 2.73 23.69
C SER A 72 -20.28 2.03 24.93
N ALA A 73 -20.25 2.85 25.98
CA ALA A 73 -20.79 2.56 27.30
C ALA A 73 -19.99 1.65 28.25
N ALA A 74 -19.18 2.32 29.07
CA ALA A 74 -19.40 2.45 30.52
C ALA A 74 -20.10 1.28 31.24
N LYS A 75 -19.34 0.60 32.11
CA LYS A 75 -19.81 0.25 33.45
C LYS A 75 -18.62 -0.08 34.36
N GLU A 76 -18.50 0.63 35.48
CA GLU A 76 -18.12 0.15 36.84
C GLU A 76 -18.16 1.39 37.74
N GLN A 77 -19.33 1.74 38.29
CA GLN A 77 -19.76 1.41 39.65
C GLN A 77 -18.78 1.90 40.74
N GLY A 78 -18.89 3.19 41.06
CA GLY A 78 -18.56 3.71 42.38
C GLY A 78 -19.73 3.51 43.33
N ALA A 79 -19.48 2.89 44.47
CA ALA A 79 -20.41 2.70 45.57
C ALA A 79 -20.63 4.00 46.36
N SER A 80 -21.89 4.33 46.67
CA SER A 80 -22.27 5.04 47.91
C SER A 80 -23.80 5.08 48.02
N SER A 81 -24.34 4.20 48.88
CA SER A 81 -25.45 4.38 49.84
C SER A 81 -26.08 3.04 50.19
#